data_AF-A0A1L3SML0-F1
#
_entry.id   AF-A0A1L3SML0-F1
#
_cell.length_a   1.000
_cell.length_b   1.000
_cell.length_c   1.000
_cell.angle_alpha   90.00
_cell.angle_beta   90.00
_cell.angle_gamma   90.00
#
_symmetry.space_group_name_H-M   'P 1'
#
loop_
_entity.id
_entity.type
_entity.pdbx_description
1 polymer ?
#
loop_
_entity_poly.entity_id
_entity_poly.type
_entity_poly.pdbx_seq_one_letter_code
_entity_poly.pdbx_strand_id
1 'polypeptide(L)'
;MEQKRDSGRLVSLPSDEFEALLERAAEAGARRALHEVGLDGTEAAEDIRDLRSLLAGFRLARQTAVQTAVRIITTGVLLALMAGIAIKLRLFGNGP
;
A
#
# COMPACT_ATOMS: atom_id res chain seq x y z
N MET A 1 -51.95 13.45 -11.41
CA MET A 1 -50.77 13.65 -10.54
C MET A 1 -49.59 13.94 -11.45
N GLU A 2 -49.39 15.20 -11.81
CA GLU A 2 -48.23 15.63 -12.60
C GLU A 2 -47.27 16.35 -11.67
N GLN A 3 -46.16 15.69 -11.38
CA GLN A 3 -45.03 16.28 -10.67
C GLN A 3 -44.40 17.30 -11.62
N LYS A 4 -44.82 18.56 -11.46
CA LYS A 4 -44.24 19.72 -12.12
C LYS A 4 -42.78 19.80 -11.68
N ARG A 5 -41.87 19.26 -12.51
CA ARG A 5 -40.44 19.44 -12.33
C ARG A 5 -40.21 20.95 -12.31
N ASP A 6 -39.78 21.46 -11.17
CA ASP A 6 -39.29 22.82 -11.02
C ASP A 6 -38.01 22.91 -11.85
N SER A 7 -38.17 23.20 -13.14
CA SER A 7 -37.05 23.45 -14.05
C SER A 7 -36.33 24.68 -13.51
N GLY A 8 -35.16 24.40 -12.91
CA GLY A 8 -34.44 25.26 -11.98
C GLY A 8 -34.41 26.74 -12.37
N ARG A 9 -34.85 27.57 -11.43
CA ARG A 9 -34.64 29.01 -11.45
C ARG A 9 -33.13 29.29 -11.58
N LEU A 10 -32.74 29.87 -12.72
CA LEU A 10 -31.37 30.34 -12.94
C LEU A 10 -31.06 31.45 -11.93
N VAL A 11 -30.03 31.24 -11.13
CA VAL A 11 -29.53 32.22 -10.15
C VAL A 11 -28.28 32.87 -10.75
N SER A 12 -28.34 34.18 -10.99
CA SER A 12 -27.18 34.95 -11.42
C SER A 12 -26.45 35.45 -10.18
N LEU A 13 -25.16 35.14 -10.08
CA LEU A 13 -24.28 35.56 -9.00
C LEU A 13 -23.20 36.48 -9.58
N PRO A 14 -22.78 37.51 -8.85
CA PRO A 14 -21.52 38.21 -9.11
C PRO A 14 -20.34 37.22 -9.18
N SER A 15 -19.35 37.49 -10.03
CA SER A 15 -18.23 36.57 -10.27
C SER A 15 -17.43 36.25 -9.00
N ASP A 16 -17.26 37.24 -8.13
CA ASP A 16 -16.58 37.15 -6.84
C ASP A 16 -17.35 36.25 -5.85
N GLU A 17 -18.67 36.39 -5.76
CA GLU A 17 -19.50 35.50 -4.94
C GLU A 17 -19.49 34.07 -5.46
N PHE A 18 -19.50 33.90 -6.78
CA PHE A 18 -19.42 32.58 -7.41
C PHE A 18 -18.08 31.90 -7.12
N GLU A 19 -16.97 32.62 -7.26
CA GLU A 19 -15.63 32.11 -6.95
C GLU A 19 -15.50 31.73 -5.47
N ALA A 20 -15.98 32.57 -4.55
CA ALA A 20 -16.00 32.27 -3.13
C ALA A 20 -16.85 31.03 -2.80
N LEU A 21 -17.97 30.83 -3.51
CA LEU A 21 -18.82 29.65 -3.34
C LEU A 21 -18.12 28.38 -3.85
N LEU A 22 -17.44 28.46 -4.99
CA LEU A 22 -16.63 27.36 -5.52
C LEU A 22 -15.48 26.99 -4.58
N GLU A 23 -14.77 27.99 -4.04
CA GLU A 23 -13.66 27.77 -3.13
C GLU A 23 -14.12 27.05 -1.86
N ARG A 24 -15.22 27.49 -1.25
CA ARG A 24 -15.81 26.83 -0.08
C ARG A 24 -16.28 25.41 -0.38
N ALA A 25 -16.87 25.19 -1.55
CA ALA A 25 -17.30 23.86 -1.97
C ALA A 25 -16.09 22.92 -2.16
N ALA A 26 -15.01 23.43 -2.76
CA ALA A 26 -13.75 22.70 -2.92
C ALA A 26 -13.09 22.40 -1.57
N GLU A 27 -13.01 23.38 -0.66
CA GLU A 27 -12.47 23.18 0.69
C GLU A 27 -13.28 22.14 1.46
N ALA A 28 -14.62 22.23 1.44
CA ALA A 28 -15.50 21.28 2.11
C ALA A 28 -15.35 19.86 1.53
N GLY A 29 -15.23 19.74 0.21
CA GLY A 29 -14.96 18.47 -0.46
C GLY A 29 -13.60 17.88 -0.09
N ALA A 30 -12.55 18.71 -0.11
CA ALA A 30 -11.20 18.31 0.26
C ALA A 30 -11.12 17.87 1.72
N ARG A 31 -11.73 18.63 2.65
CA ARG A 31 -11.76 18.27 4.07
C ARG A 31 -12.52 16.96 4.31
N ARG A 32 -13.64 16.73 3.61
CA ARG A 32 -14.37 15.46 3.70
C ARG A 32 -13.56 14.29 3.17
N ALA A 33 -12.90 14.45 2.03
CA ALA A 33 -12.03 13.42 1.47
C ALA A 33 -10.87 13.08 2.41
N LEU A 34 -10.20 14.09 2.99
CA LEU A 34 -9.13 13.91 3.97
C LEU A 34 -9.63 13.18 5.23
N HIS A 35 -10.81 13.54 5.74
CA HIS A 35 -11.43 12.86 6.86
C HIS A 35 -11.78 11.40 6.56
N GLU A 36 -12.30 11.09 5.36
CA GLU A 36 -12.62 9.71 4.95
C GLU A 36 -11.38 8.80 4.91
N VAL A 37 -10.20 9.36 4.62
CA VAL A 37 -8.94 8.63 4.65
C VAL A 37 -8.18 8.75 5.99
N GLY A 38 -8.78 9.37 7.01
CA GLY A 38 -8.21 9.54 8.35
C GLY A 38 -7.04 10.53 8.43
N LEU A 39 -6.97 11.48 7.49
CA LEU A 39 -5.92 12.50 7.38
C LEU A 39 -6.41 13.90 7.79
N ASP A 40 -7.36 13.99 8.70
CA ASP A 40 -7.96 15.22 9.22
C ASP A 40 -7.31 15.73 10.52
N GLY A 41 -6.44 14.93 11.13
CA GLY A 41 -5.66 15.30 12.32
C GLY A 41 -4.45 16.19 12.03
N THR A 42 -4.00 16.94 13.04
CA THR A 42 -2.79 17.78 12.96
C THR A 42 -1.50 16.98 12.74
N GLU A 43 -1.50 15.70 13.13
CA GLU A 43 -0.37 14.77 13.00
C GLU A 43 -0.36 14.04 11.64
N ALA A 44 -1.44 14.13 10.85
CA ALA A 44 -1.61 13.38 9.61
C ALA A 44 -0.48 13.63 8.58
N ALA A 45 0.05 14.85 8.54
CA ALA A 45 1.16 15.19 7.64
C ALA A 45 2.48 14.52 8.06
N GLU A 46 2.73 14.38 9.37
CA GLU A 46 3.91 13.71 9.91
C GLU A 46 3.79 12.20 9.76
N ASP A 47 2.63 11.63 10.07
CA ASP A 47 2.36 10.19 9.92
C ASP A 47 2.56 9.70 8.47
N ILE A 48 2.08 10.47 7.47
CA ILE A 48 2.32 10.13 6.06
C ILE A 48 3.81 10.15 5.71
N ARG A 49 4.56 11.11 6.27
CA ARG A 49 6.00 11.24 6.03
C ARG A 49 6.74 10.06 6.64
N ASP A 50 6.35 9.63 7.83
CA ASP A 50 6.91 8.50 8.53
C ASP A 50 6.57 7.18 7.84
N LEU A 51 5.32 6.97 7.44
CA LEU A 51 4.93 5.80 6.65
C LEU A 51 5.72 5.70 5.35
N ARG A 52 5.97 6.82 4.67
CA ARG A 52 6.83 6.84 3.47
C ARG A 52 8.28 6.45 3.80
N SER A 53 8.80 6.95 4.91
CA SER A 53 10.14 6.60 5.40
C SER A 53 10.25 5.10 5.74
N LEU A 54 9.26 4.55 6.45
CA LEU A 54 9.16 3.14 6.79
C LEU A 54 9.01 2.25 5.54
N LEU A 55 8.21 2.69 4.55
CA LEU A 55 8.03 1.94 3.30
C LEU A 55 9.33 1.92 2.48
N ALA A 56 10.09 3.01 2.48
CA ALA A 56 11.42 3.05 1.89
C ALA A 56 12.37 2.06 2.57
N GLY A 57 12.36 2.01 3.91
CA GLY A 57 13.11 1.01 4.70
C GLY A 57 12.65 -0.42 4.45
N PHE A 58 11.34 -0.65 4.33
CA PHE A 58 10.75 -1.97 4.09
C PHE A 58 11.16 -2.52 2.72
N ARG A 59 11.25 -1.67 1.68
CA ARG A 59 11.66 -2.11 0.34
C ARG A 59 13.08 -2.67 0.35
N LEU A 60 13.98 -2.01 1.07
CA LEU A 60 15.35 -2.47 1.28
C LEU A 60 15.40 -3.76 2.13
N ALA A 61 14.67 -3.78 3.25
CA ALA A 61 14.60 -4.96 4.12
C ALA A 61 14.05 -6.20 3.40
N ARG A 62 13.02 -6.03 2.56
CA ARG A 62 12.42 -7.11 1.77
C ARG A 62 13.42 -7.73 0.81
N GLN A 63 14.26 -6.92 0.16
CA GLN A 63 15.27 -7.43 -0.77
C GLN A 63 16.29 -8.32 -0.04
N THR A 64 16.79 -7.86 1.10
CA THR A 64 17.72 -8.64 1.95
C THR A 64 17.08 -9.90 2.53
N ALA A 65 15.82 -9.80 2.97
CA ALA A 65 15.06 -10.94 3.49
C ALA A 65 14.85 -12.03 2.43
N VAL A 66 14.44 -11.65 1.22
CA VAL A 66 14.26 -12.59 0.10
C VAL A 66 15.60 -13.22 -0.28
N GLN A 67 16.68 -12.43 -0.36
CA GLN A 67 18.01 -12.96 -0.67
C GLN A 67 18.46 -13.99 0.37
N THR A 68 18.23 -13.71 1.65
CA THR A 68 18.58 -14.62 2.76
C THR A 68 17.74 -15.88 2.71
N ALA A 69 16.42 -15.76 2.50
CA ALA A 69 15.52 -16.90 2.37
C ALA A 69 15.94 -17.80 1.21
N VAL A 70 16.21 -17.24 0.02
CA VAL A 70 16.71 -18.00 -1.14
C VAL A 70 18.03 -18.68 -0.81
N ARG A 71 18.96 -17.99 -0.15
CA ARG A 71 20.26 -18.58 0.23
C ARG A 71 20.10 -19.75 1.20
N ILE A 72 19.24 -19.63 2.21
CA ILE A 72 18.95 -20.71 3.17
C ILE A 72 18.31 -21.90 2.46
N ILE A 73 17.32 -21.65 1.59
CA ILE A 73 16.66 -22.70 0.80
C ILE A 73 17.68 -23.43 -0.06
N THR A 74 18.49 -22.71 -0.84
CA THR A 74 19.51 -23.31 -1.71
C THR A 74 20.52 -24.13 -0.89
N THR A 75 21.00 -23.58 0.22
CA THR A 75 21.94 -24.29 1.11
C THR A 75 21.31 -25.55 1.70
N GLY A 76 20.06 -25.46 2.14
CA GLY A 76 19.29 -26.59 2.67
C GLY A 76 19.08 -27.68 1.62
N VAL A 77 18.73 -27.31 0.39
CA VAL A 77 18.57 -28.26 -0.72
C VAL A 77 19.89 -28.95 -1.04
N LEU A 78 20.99 -28.22 -1.14
CA LEU A 78 22.31 -28.81 -1.41
C LEU A 78 22.73 -29.77 -0.30
N LEU A 79 22.53 -29.40 0.97
CA LEU A 79 22.81 -30.29 2.11
C LEU A 79 21.94 -31.54 2.10
N ALA A 80 20.65 -31.40 1.79
CA ALA A 80 19.73 -32.52 1.67
C ALA A 80 20.14 -33.47 0.54
N LEU A 81 20.56 -32.95 -0.61
CA LEU A 81 21.07 -33.76 -1.72
C LEU A 81 22.34 -34.52 -1.33
N MET A 82 23.30 -33.84 -0.71
CA MET A 82 24.55 -34.49 -0.24
C MET A 82 24.26 -35.58 0.79
N ALA A 83 23.38 -35.32 1.75
CA ALA A 83 22.96 -36.31 2.74
C ALA A 83 22.24 -37.50 2.10
N GLY A 84 21.34 -37.24 1.14
CA GLY A 84 20.63 -38.28 0.40
C GLY A 84 21.57 -39.17 -0.41
N ILE A 85 22.56 -38.59 -1.09
CA ILE A 85 23.60 -39.34 -1.82
C ILE A 85 24.44 -40.16 -0.85
N ALA A 86 24.87 -39.60 0.29
CA ALA A 86 25.67 -40.31 1.28
C ALA A 86 24.90 -41.53 1.85
N ILE A 87 23.61 -41.36 2.19
CA ILE A 87 22.76 -42.47 2.66
C ILE A 87 22.61 -43.52 1.57
N LYS A 88 22.32 -43.09 0.33
CA LYS A 88 22.17 -43.98 -0.82
C LYS A 88 23.45 -44.78 -1.04
N LEU A 89 24.60 -44.13 -1.13
CA LEU A 89 25.90 -44.79 -1.30
C LEU A 89 26.26 -45.71 -0.13
N ARG A 90 25.89 -45.38 1.10
CA ARG A 90 26.11 -46.27 2.25
C ARG A 90 25.19 -47.50 2.23
N LEU A 91 23.96 -47.33 1.71
CA LEU A 91 23.03 -48.45 1.48
C LEU A 91 23.50 -49.36 0.34
N PHE A 92 23.97 -48.78 -0.78
CA PHE A 92 24.37 -49.51 -1.98
C PHE A 92 25.84 -49.97 -1.96
N GLY A 93 26.68 -49.39 -1.11
CA GLY A 93 28.10 -49.73 -0.92
C GLY A 93 28.34 -50.82 0.14
N ASN A 94 27.32 -51.20 0.90
CA ASN A 94 27.32 -52.38 1.78
C ASN A 94 26.75 -53.62 1.06
N GLY A 95 27.04 -53.77 -0.23
CA GLY A 95 26.93 -55.07 -0.92
C GLY A 95 28.08 -55.99 -0.50
N PRO A 96 27.91 -57.33 -0.55
CA PRO A 96 28.86 -58.31 -0.01
C PRO A 96 30.29 -58.16 -0.53
#